data_AF-A0AAV5H6U4-F1
#
_entry.id   AF-A0AAV5H6U4-F1
#
_cell.length_a   1.000
_cell.length_b   1.000
_cell.length_c   1.000
_cell.angle_alpha   90.00
_cell.angle_beta   90.00
_cell.angle_gamma   90.00
#
_symmetry.space_group_name_H-M   'P 1'
#
loop_
_entity.id
_entity.type
_entity.pdbx_description
1 polymer ?
#
loop_
_entity_poly.entity_id
_entity_poly.type
_entity_poly.pdbx_seq_one_letter_code
_entity_poly.pdbx_strand_id
1 'polypeptide(L)'
;MDEIHKLLWRIGLRPNYVGYHYLAYAIKLVTEDETYLFNVTKRLYPEIASHSGTKVKNVERAIRSLITNYWDQFGGSYLSHLFGCPIVTKPYTREFIAILANILKLNTYV
;
A
#
# COMPACT_ATOMS: atom_id res chain seq x y z
N MET A 1 -12.03 -0.87 13.75
CA MET A 1 -11.47 -0.66 12.40
C MET A 1 -10.01 -1.08 12.48
N ASP A 2 -9.54 -1.94 11.58
CA ASP A 2 -8.15 -2.40 11.49
C ASP A 2 -7.17 -1.21 11.40
N GLU A 3 -5.98 -1.31 12.01
CA GLU A 3 -4.92 -0.28 11.97
C GLU A 3 -4.52 0.07 10.53
N ILE A 4 -4.49 -0.94 9.64
CA ILE A 4 -4.26 -0.73 8.21
C ILE A 4 -5.30 0.22 7.63
N HIS A 5 -6.59 -0.04 7.88
CA HIS A 5 -7.67 0.79 7.34
C HIS A 5 -7.65 2.21 7.90
N LYS A 6 -7.31 2.38 9.19
CA LYS A 6 -7.12 3.71 9.80
C LYS A 6 -5.98 4.48 9.13
N LEU A 7 -4.83 3.83 8.90
CA LEU A 7 -3.70 4.44 8.21
C LEU A 7 -4.09 4.88 6.79
N LEU A 8 -4.72 3.99 6.01
CA LEU A 8 -5.15 4.31 4.64
C LEU A 8 -6.16 5.47 4.62
N TRP A 9 -7.06 5.55 5.60
CA TRP A 9 -7.98 6.67 5.76
C TRP A 9 -7.27 7.99 6.08
N ARG A 10 -6.28 7.94 6.99
CA ARG A 10 -5.48 9.10 7.43
C ARG A 10 -4.67 9.71 6.29
N ILE A 11 -4.18 8.89 5.36
CA ILE A 11 -3.52 9.35 4.12
C ILE A 11 -4.53 9.70 3.02
N GLY A 12 -5.84 9.77 3.28
CA GLY A 12 -6.82 10.23 2.30
C GLY A 12 -7.28 9.18 1.29
N LEU A 13 -6.82 7.92 1.38
CA LEU A 13 -7.37 6.84 0.56
C LEU A 13 -8.78 6.45 1.06
N ARG A 14 -9.65 6.04 0.13
CA ARG A 14 -11.05 5.70 0.40
C ARG A 14 -11.40 4.31 -0.15
N PRO A 15 -12.29 3.56 0.51
CA PRO A 15 -12.63 2.18 0.13
C PRO A 15 -13.40 2.07 -1.19
N ASN A 16 -13.90 3.18 -1.75
CA ASN A 16 -14.65 3.18 -3.01
C ASN A 16 -13.81 2.72 -4.22
N TYR A 17 -12.47 2.70 -4.09
CA TYR A 17 -11.58 2.18 -5.11
C TYR A 17 -11.20 0.74 -4.82
N VAL A 18 -11.37 -0.17 -5.78
CA VAL A 18 -10.98 -1.58 -5.64
C VAL A 18 -9.50 -1.74 -5.25
N GLY A 19 -8.63 -0.86 -5.76
CA GLY A 19 -7.20 -0.84 -5.39
C GLY A 19 -6.96 -0.63 -3.90
N TYR A 20 -7.88 0.01 -3.17
CA TYR A 20 -7.80 0.18 -1.72
C TYR A 20 -7.78 -1.16 -1.00
N HIS A 21 -8.68 -2.07 -1.38
CA HIS A 21 -8.78 -3.39 -0.75
C HIS A 21 -7.55 -4.25 -1.07
N TYR A 22 -7.08 -4.19 -2.32
CA TYR A 22 -5.85 -4.89 -2.72
C TYR A 22 -4.62 -4.35 -2.01
N LEU A 23 -4.51 -3.02 -1.85
CA LEU A 23 -3.41 -2.40 -1.12
C LEU A 23 -3.46 -2.76 0.37
N ALA A 24 -4.64 -2.73 1.00
CA ALA A 24 -4.80 -3.13 2.40
C ALA A 24 -4.34 -4.58 2.63
N TYR A 25 -4.77 -5.49 1.76
CA TYR A 25 -4.34 -6.89 1.83
C TYR A 25 -2.84 -7.04 1.54
N ALA A 26 -2.29 -6.27 0.60
CA ALA A 26 -0.86 -6.26 0.32
C ALA A 26 -0.02 -5.83 1.54
N ILE A 27 -0.45 -4.77 2.23
CA ILE A 27 0.21 -4.28 3.44
C ILE A 27 0.14 -5.31 4.56
N LYS A 28 -1.01 -5.97 4.73
CA LYS A 28 -1.16 -7.07 5.69
C LYS A 28 -0.13 -8.18 5.43
N LEU A 29 -0.09 -8.71 4.21
CA LEU A 29 0.85 -9.78 3.82
C LEU A 29 2.32 -9.37 4.04
N VAL A 30 2.69 -8.14 3.68
CA VAL A 30 4.06 -7.63 3.87
C VAL A 30 4.41 -7.39 5.34
N THR A 31 3.41 -7.05 6.16
CA THR A 31 3.62 -6.85 7.61
C THR A 31 3.86 -8.20 8.30
N GLU A 32 3.17 -9.26 7.85
CA GLU A 32 3.34 -10.64 8.32
C GLU A 32 4.63 -11.28 7.80
N ASP A 33 4.96 -11.07 6.53
CA ASP A 33 6.17 -11.61 5.88
C ASP A 33 6.76 -10.59 4.89
N GLU A 34 7.89 -9.97 5.26
CA GLU A 34 8.54 -8.95 4.43
C GLU A 34 9.02 -9.51 3.08
N THR A 35 9.17 -10.83 2.93
CA THR A 35 9.69 -11.43 1.71
C THR A 35 8.76 -11.27 0.51
N TYR A 36 7.48 -10.94 0.74
CA TYR A 36 6.54 -10.53 -0.31
C TYR A 36 7.00 -9.29 -1.09
N LEU A 37 7.76 -8.36 -0.47
CA LEU A 37 8.29 -7.18 -1.15
C LEU A 37 9.36 -7.52 -2.20
N PHE A 38 10.10 -8.61 -2.02
CA PHE A 38 11.12 -9.03 -2.99
C PHE A 38 10.49 -9.66 -4.25
N ASN A 39 9.28 -10.20 -4.13
CA ASN A 39 8.60 -10.94 -5.20
C ASN A 39 7.19 -10.42 -5.47
N VAL A 40 7.04 -9.12 -5.70
CA VAL A 40 5.73 -8.47 -5.87
C VAL A 40 4.93 -9.09 -7.03
N THR A 41 5.53 -9.26 -8.20
CA THR A 41 4.82 -9.76 -9.40
C THR A 41 4.58 -11.27 -9.38
N LYS A 42 5.48 -12.03 -8.74
CA LYS A 42 5.46 -13.51 -8.73
C LYS A 42 4.80 -14.12 -7.51
N ARG A 43 4.64 -13.37 -6.43
CA ARG A 43 4.10 -13.86 -5.16
C ARG A 43 2.98 -12.96 -4.63
N LEU A 44 3.26 -11.68 -4.39
CA LEU A 44 2.27 -10.78 -3.77
C LEU A 44 1.01 -10.59 -4.62
N TYR A 45 1.15 -10.22 -5.90
CA TYR A 45 -0.01 -10.02 -6.77
C TYR A 45 -0.79 -11.30 -7.05
N PRO A 46 -0.16 -12.47 -7.32
CA PRO A 46 -0.87 -13.75 -7.38
C PRO A 46 -1.67 -14.08 -6.12
N GLU A 47 -1.10 -13.84 -4.93
CA GLU A 47 -1.77 -14.09 -3.65
C GLU A 47 -3.03 -13.22 -3.50
N ILE A 48 -2.91 -11.92 -3.77
CA ILE A 48 -4.03 -10.97 -3.71
C ILE A 48 -5.10 -11.33 -4.77
N ALA A 49 -4.66 -11.72 -5.96
CA ALA A 49 -5.54 -12.10 -7.05
C ALA A 49 -6.36 -13.36 -6.71
N SER A 50 -5.70 -14.37 -6.13
CA SER A 50 -6.33 -15.58 -5.61
C SER A 50 -7.36 -15.26 -4.52
N HIS A 51 -6.96 -14.50 -3.50
CA HIS A 51 -7.83 -14.08 -2.40
C HIS A 51 -9.06 -13.30 -2.87
N SER A 52 -8.91 -12.46 -3.90
CA SER A 52 -9.97 -11.56 -4.38
C SER A 52 -10.75 -12.12 -5.57
N GLY A 53 -10.47 -13.34 -6.03
CA GLY A 53 -11.11 -13.96 -7.19
C GLY A 53 -10.91 -13.18 -8.51
N THR A 54 -9.73 -12.59 -8.73
CA THR A 54 -9.44 -11.74 -9.89
C THR A 54 -8.15 -12.17 -10.62
N LYS A 55 -7.79 -11.46 -11.69
CA LYS A 55 -6.56 -11.69 -12.44
C LYS A 55 -5.43 -10.80 -11.88
N VAL A 56 -4.20 -11.34 -11.86
CA VAL A 56 -2.98 -10.62 -11.41
C VAL A 56 -2.85 -9.24 -12.04
N LYS A 57 -3.09 -9.13 -13.36
CA LYS A 57 -3.06 -7.85 -14.10
C LYS A 57 -4.04 -6.80 -13.57
N ASN A 58 -5.18 -7.22 -13.03
CA ASN A 58 -6.18 -6.31 -12.47
C ASN A 58 -5.71 -5.78 -11.10
N VAL A 59 -5.05 -6.62 -10.31
CA VAL A 59 -4.45 -6.23 -9.03
C VAL A 59 -3.38 -5.18 -9.25
N GLU A 60 -2.42 -5.45 -10.12
CA GLU A 60 -1.33 -4.53 -10.44
C GLU A 60 -1.88 -3.18 -10.93
N ARG A 61 -2.78 -3.20 -11.91
CA ARG A 61 -3.38 -1.99 -12.47
C ARG A 61 -4.11 -1.18 -11.40
N ALA A 62 -4.94 -1.83 -10.57
CA ALA A 62 -5.73 -1.16 -9.56
C ALA A 62 -4.84 -0.50 -8.49
N ILE A 63 -3.80 -1.18 -8.01
CA ILE A 63 -2.85 -0.62 -7.04
C ILE A 63 -2.08 0.54 -7.67
N ARG A 64 -1.54 0.37 -8.88
CA ARG A 64 -0.78 1.43 -9.58
C ARG A 64 -1.62 2.68 -9.83
N SER A 65 -2.87 2.51 -10.27
CA SER A 65 -3.81 3.61 -10.45
C SER A 65 -4.12 4.31 -9.14
N LEU A 66 -4.34 3.56 -8.05
CA LEU A 66 -4.57 4.16 -6.73
C LEU A 66 -3.39 5.02 -6.26
N ILE A 67 -2.17 4.49 -6.36
CA ILE A 67 -0.95 5.20 -5.94
C ILE A 67 -0.71 6.44 -6.80
N THR A 68 -0.95 6.33 -8.12
CA THR A 68 -0.81 7.48 -9.03
C THR A 68 -1.81 8.57 -8.68
N ASN A 69 -3.09 8.24 -8.53
CA ASN A 69 -4.11 9.20 -8.15
C ASN A 69 -3.82 9.86 -6.79
N TYR A 70 -3.38 9.07 -5.81
CA TYR A 70 -2.95 9.59 -4.50
C TYR A 70 -1.81 10.60 -4.66
N TRP A 71 -0.77 10.25 -5.43
CA TRP A 71 0.37 11.11 -5.63
C TRP A 71 0.00 12.40 -6.36
N ASP A 72 -0.85 12.32 -7.37
CA ASP A 72 -1.29 13.49 -8.13
C ASP A 72 -2.11 14.45 -7.26
N GLN A 73 -2.82 13.93 -6.25
CA GLN A 73 -3.66 14.72 -5.35
C GLN A 73 -2.89 15.31 -4.16
N PHE A 74 -1.99 14.53 -3.53
CA PHE A 74 -1.37 14.90 -2.25
C PHE A 74 0.16 15.09 -2.33
N GLY A 75 0.77 14.63 -3.41
CA GLY A 75 2.22 14.53 -3.57
C GLY A 75 2.86 13.68 -2.47
N GLY A 76 4.06 14.07 -2.06
CA GLY A 76 4.80 13.44 -0.97
C GLY A 76 4.55 14.03 0.41
N SER A 77 3.82 15.15 0.54
CA SER A 77 3.73 15.95 1.77
C SER A 77 3.22 15.15 2.98
N TYR A 78 2.07 14.49 2.85
CA TYR A 78 1.46 13.69 3.92
C TYR A 78 2.30 12.48 4.31
N LEU A 79 2.84 11.75 3.32
CA LEU A 79 3.71 10.60 3.60
C LEU A 79 5.01 11.04 4.28
N SER A 80 5.58 12.17 3.85
CA SER A 80 6.81 12.71 4.44
C SER A 80 6.60 13.09 5.90
N HIS A 81 5.46 13.71 6.23
CA HIS A 81 5.10 14.04 7.60
C HIS A 81 4.92 12.79 8.46
N LEU A 82 4.25 11.76 7.95
CA LEU A 82 4.04 10.50 8.68
C LEU A 82 5.33 9.69 8.87
N PHE A 83 6.23 9.73 7.89
CA PHE A 83 7.47 8.97 7.91
C PHE A 83 8.63 9.71 8.61
N GLY A 84 8.53 11.04 8.75
CA GLY A 84 9.58 11.88 9.35
C GLY A 84 10.77 12.15 8.42
N CYS A 85 10.66 11.84 7.13
CA CYS A 85 11.70 12.07 6.11
C CYS A 85 11.07 12.54 4.79
N PRO A 86 11.71 13.47 4.04
CA PRO A 86 11.18 13.96 2.77
C PRO A 86 11.06 12.86 1.71
N ILE A 87 9.84 12.65 1.19
CA ILE A 87 9.55 11.83 0.02
C ILE A 87 9.25 12.79 -1.13
N VAL A 88 10.24 13.00 -2.00
CA VAL A 88 10.21 14.05 -3.04
C VAL A 88 9.65 13.52 -4.36
N THR A 89 9.83 12.23 -4.63
CA THR A 89 9.44 11.59 -5.90
C THR A 89 8.35 10.55 -5.66
N LYS A 90 7.52 10.32 -6.71
CA LYS A 90 6.46 9.31 -6.62
C LYS A 90 7.07 7.95 -6.37
N PRO A 91 6.78 7.28 -5.23
CA PRO A 91 7.35 5.99 -4.93
C PRO A 91 6.84 4.93 -5.92
N TYR A 92 7.69 3.96 -6.22
CA TYR A 92 7.26 2.74 -6.90
C TYR A 92 6.28 1.96 -6.02
N THR A 93 5.45 1.10 -6.62
CA THR A 93 4.43 0.34 -5.88
C THR A 93 5.01 -0.42 -4.68
N ARG A 94 6.16 -1.08 -4.87
CA ARG A 94 6.87 -1.79 -3.80
C ARG A 94 7.25 -0.86 -2.66
N GLU A 95 7.82 0.31 -2.98
CA GLU A 95 8.26 1.29 -1.99
C GLU A 95 7.09 1.88 -1.21
N PHE A 96 6.00 2.19 -1.91
CA PHE A 96 4.78 2.68 -1.26
C PHE A 96 4.22 1.66 -0.26
N ILE A 97 4.16 0.38 -0.64
CA ILE A 97 3.72 -0.69 0.27
C ILE A 97 4.69 -0.80 1.47
N ALA A 98 6.00 -0.76 1.22
CA ALA A 98 7.02 -0.86 2.27
C ALA A 98 6.95 0.31 3.27
N ILE A 99 6.76 1.54 2.79
CA ILE A 99 6.59 2.73 3.64
C ILE A 99 5.38 2.57 4.55
N LEU A 100 4.23 2.16 4.00
CA LEU A 100 3.01 2.00 4.79
C LEU A 100 3.13 0.85 5.80
N ALA A 101 3.73 -0.28 5.42
CA ALA A 101 3.99 -1.39 6.33
C ALA A 101 4.93 -0.97 7.48
N ASN A 102 5.98 -0.20 7.18
CA ASN A 102 6.90 0.32 8.21
C ASN A 102 6.21 1.30 9.16
N ILE A 103 5.37 2.21 8.66
CA ILE A 103 4.60 3.14 9.51
C ILE A 103 3.72 2.34 10.49
N LEU A 104 3.08 1.26 10.05
CA LEU A 104 2.28 0.41 10.94
C LEU A 104 3.13 -0.30 11.98
N LYS A 105 4.27 -0.87 11.59
CA LYS A 105 5.19 -1.53 12.53
C LYS A 105 5.63 -0.54 13.60
N LEU A 106 6.11 0.64 13.21
CA LEU A 106 6.56 1.68 14.15
C LEU A 106 5.46 2.13 15.11
N ASN A 107 4.22 2.30 14.62
CA ASN A 107 3.08 2.69 15.46
C ASN A 107 2.60 1.59 16.42
N THR A 108 3.06 0.35 16.26
CA THR A 108 2.74 -0.77 17.16
C THR A 108 3.71 -0.88 18.35
N TYR A 109 4.90 -0.27 18.24
CA TYR A 109 5.92 -0.28 19.30
C TYR A 109 5.89 0.97 20.20
N VAL A 110 4.89 1.83 20.05
CA VAL A 110 4.65 3.04 20.85
C VAL A 110 3.35 2.87 21.61
#